data_AF-A0A924L8E1-F1
#
_entry.id   AF-A0A924L8E1-F1
#
_cell.length_a   1.000
_cell.length_b   1.000
_cell.length_c   1.000
_cell.angle_alpha   90.00
_cell.angle_beta   90.00
_cell.angle_gamma   90.00
#
_symmetry.space_group_name_H-M   'P 1'
#
loop_
_entity.id
_entity.type
_entity.pdbx_description
1 polymer ?
#
loop_
_entity_poly.entity_id
_entity_poly.type
_entity_poly.pdbx_seq_one_letter_code
_entity_poly.pdbx_strand_id
1 'polypeptide(L)' 'MQGTVARFDQSTRAGGLLTDDGIPLDFGAATLADHIRHLRVGQRVFVDTDTSGSVIGISMWR' A
#
# COMPACT_ATOMS: atom_id res chain seq x y z
N MET A 1 8.02 5.80 -3.12
CA MET A 1 7.34 7.01 -2.57
C MET A 1 6.67 6.67 -1.24
N GLN A 2 5.93 7.61 -0.63
CA GLN A 2 5.10 7.35 0.54
C GLN A 2 3.61 7.53 0.21
N GLY A 3 2.76 6.89 1.01
CA GLY A 3 1.32 7.03 0.92
C GLY A 3 0.63 6.65 2.23
N THR A 4 -0.65 6.99 2.32
CA THR A 4 -1.52 6.73 3.47
C THR A 4 -2.58 5.70 3.11
N VAL A 5 -2.69 4.64 3.91
CA VAL A 5 -3.69 3.58 3.71
C VAL A 5 -5.10 4.16 3.87
N ALA A 6 -5.91 4.08 2.82
CA ALA A 6 -7.29 4.54 2.81
C ALA A 6 -8.28 3.40 3.07
N ARG A 7 -7.96 2.18 2.61
CA ARG A 7 -8.78 0.97 2.77
C ARG A 7 -7.86 -0.25 2.98
N PHE A 8 -8.30 -1.19 3.80
CA PHE A 8 -7.66 -2.50 3.94
C PHE A 8 -8.71 -3.55 4.28
N ASP A 9 -8.85 -4.56 3.41
CA ASP A 9 -9.67 -5.74 3.64
C ASP A 9 -8.79 -6.84 4.23
N GLN A 10 -9.09 -7.24 5.46
CA GLN A 10 -8.30 -8.24 6.18
C GLN A 10 -8.44 -9.66 5.61
N SER A 11 -9.53 -9.96 4.91
CA SER A 11 -9.77 -11.28 4.32
C SER A 11 -8.93 -11.50 3.05
N THR A 12 -8.86 -10.49 2.20
CA THR A 12 -8.11 -10.53 0.93
C THR A 12 -6.70 -9.97 1.06
N ARG A 13 -6.40 -9.23 2.14
CA ARG A 13 -5.19 -8.40 2.33
C ARG A 13 -4.97 -7.40 1.19
N ALA A 14 -6.05 -7.06 0.48
CA ALA A 14 -6.05 -6.01 -0.54
C ALA A 14 -6.53 -4.69 0.06
N GLY A 15 -6.25 -3.60 -0.62
CA GLY A 15 -6.64 -2.28 -0.14
C GLY A 15 -6.35 -1.19 -1.14
N GLY A 16 -6.48 0.03 -0.65
CA GLY A 16 -6.13 1.22 -1.40
C GLY A 16 -5.40 2.21 -0.51
N LEU A 17 -4.55 3.01 -1.12
CA LEU A 17 -3.80 4.08 -0.49
C LEU A 17 -3.98 5.38 -1.27
N LEU A 18 -3.74 6.49 -0.60
CA LEU A 18 -3.60 7.80 -1.21
C LEU A 18 -2.13 8.18 -1.16
N THR A 19 -1.51 8.46 -2.30
CA THR A 19 -0.13 8.98 -2.32
C THR A 19 -0.09 10.38 -1.68
N ASP A 20 1.10 10.83 -1.31
CA ASP A 20 1.28 12.18 -0.76
C ASP A 20 0.89 13.29 -1.76
N ASP A 21 0.89 12.99 -3.06
CA ASP A 21 0.42 13.88 -4.14
C ASP A 21 -1.10 13.80 -4.38
N GLY A 22 -1.83 12.99 -3.60
CA GLY A 22 -3.29 12.85 -3.70
C GLY A 22 -3.78 11.87 -4.76
N ILE A 23 -2.91 11.00 -5.28
CA ILE A 23 -3.29 9.97 -6.28
C ILE A 23 -3.76 8.70 -5.54
N PRO A 24 -4.97 8.20 -5.80
CA PRO A 24 -5.41 6.92 -5.27
C PRO A 24 -4.75 5.76 -6.01
N LEU A 25 -4.22 4.79 -5.26
CA LEU A 25 -3.66 3.55 -5.81
C LEU A 25 -4.25 2.33 -5.08
N ASP A 26 -4.59 1.29 -5.83
CA ASP A 26 -5.00 0.00 -5.27
C ASP A 26 -3.80 -0.95 -5.15
N PHE A 27 -3.86 -1.85 -4.17
CA PHE A 27 -2.85 -2.88 -3.97
C PHE A 27 -3.49 -4.22 -3.59
N GLY A 28 -2.81 -5.30 -3.97
CA GLY A 28 -3.16 -6.67 -3.59
C GLY A 28 -2.21 -7.26 -2.54
N ALA A 29 -2.57 -8.42 -2.00
CA ALA A 29 -1.76 -9.09 -0.97
C ALA A 29 -0.30 -9.35 -1.39
N ALA A 30 -0.07 -9.61 -2.67
CA ALA A 30 1.26 -9.92 -3.22
C ALA A 30 2.24 -8.75 -3.18
N THR A 31 1.76 -7.52 -3.04
CA THR A 31 2.63 -6.33 -2.93
C THR A 31 3.11 -6.09 -1.51
N LEU A 32 2.48 -6.72 -0.51
CA LEU A 32 2.83 -6.54 0.90
C LEU A 32 4.12 -7.29 1.22
N ALA A 33 5.06 -6.63 1.91
CA ALA A 33 6.20 -7.31 2.49
C ALA A 33 5.76 -8.44 3.45
N ASP A 34 6.55 -9.51 3.54
CA ASP A 34 6.21 -10.76 4.24
C ASP A 34 5.81 -10.58 5.72
N HIS A 35 6.37 -9.56 6.38
CA HIS A 35 6.10 -9.27 7.79
C HIS A 35 4.81 -8.47 8.03
N ILE A 36 4.17 -7.93 6.98
CA ILE A 36 2.95 -7.13 7.12
C ILE A 36 1.73 -8.03 7.19
N ARG A 37 1.11 -8.14 8.36
CA ARG A 37 -0.12 -8.94 8.55
C ARG A 37 -1.40 -8.11 8.52
N HIS A 38 -1.31 -6.83 8.80
CA HIS A 38 -2.44 -5.91 8.88
C HIS A 38 -1.98 -4.47 8.64
N LEU A 39 -2.83 -3.66 8.01
CA LEU A 39 -2.65 -2.22 7.85
C LEU A 39 -3.85 -1.48 8.41
N ARG A 40 -3.60 -0.41 9.16
CA ARG A 40 -4.67 0.46 9.67
C ARG A 40 -5.00 1.53 8.63
N VAL A 41 -6.26 1.92 8.53
CA VAL A 41 -6.63 3.15 7.80
C VAL A 41 -5.92 4.34 8.46
N GLY A 42 -5.35 5.23 7.65
CA GLY A 42 -4.50 6.33 8.08
C GLY A 42 -3.02 5.96 8.30
N GLN A 43 -2.63 4.69 8.16
CA GLN A 43 -1.25 4.27 8.33
C GLN A 43 -0.37 4.74 7.17
N ARG A 44 0.80 5.30 7.49
CA ARG A 44 1.82 5.66 6.50
C ARG A 44 2.66 4.46 6.11
N VAL A 45 2.92 4.31 4.82
CA VAL A 45 3.69 3.20 4.25
C VAL A 45 4.62 3.71 3.16
N PHE A 46 5.70 2.97 2.91
CA PHE A 46 6.49 3.14 1.68
C PHE A 46 5.86 2.33 0.57
N VAL A 47 5.83 2.91 -0.63
CA VAL A 47 5.20 2.33 -1.82
C VAL A 47 6.19 2.36 -2.97
N ASP A 48 6.43 1.21 -3.56
CA ASP A 48 7.14 1.07 -4.83
C ASP A 48 6.12 0.82 -5.94
N THR A 49 6.29 1.54 -7.06
CA THR A 49 5.45 1.40 -8.24
C THR A 49 6.31 1.13 -9.46
N ASP A 50 5.76 0.43 -10.44
CA ASP A 50 6.38 0.29 -11.75
C ASP A 50 6.14 1.53 -12.64
N THR A 51 6.60 1.48 -13.89
CA THR A 51 6.45 2.57 -14.87
C THR A 51 5.01 2.79 -15.33
N SER A 52 4.10 1.85 -15.09
CA SER A 52 2.66 2.00 -15.34
C SER A 52 1.91 2.65 -14.18
N GLY A 53 2.59 2.85 -13.04
CA GLY A 53 1.98 3.33 -11.80
C GLY A 53 1.35 2.22 -10.96
N SER A 54 1.52 0.95 -11.33
CA SER A 54 1.01 -0.18 -10.55
C SER A 54 1.86 -0.39 -9.31
N VAL A 55 1.22 -0.64 -8.17
CA VAL A 55 1.92 -0.94 -6.91
C VAL A 55 2.59 -2.31 -7.01
N ILE A 56 3.90 -2.36 -6.80
CA ILE A 56 4.72 -3.58 -6.80
C ILE A 56 5.29 -3.91 -5.42
N GLY A 57 5.27 -2.97 -4.49
CA GLY A 57 5.82 -3.18 -3.14
C GLY A 57 5.24 -2.22 -2.10
N ILE A 58 4.99 -2.74 -0.91
CA ILE A 58 4.59 -1.98 0.29
C ILE A 58 5.42 -2.44 1.48
N SER A 59 6.08 -1.50 2.16
CA SER A 59 6.92 -1.77 3.34
C SER A 59 6.70 -0.74 4.45
N MET A 60 7.11 -1.11 5.68
CA MET A 60 7.04 -0.24 6.86
C MET A 60 8.27 0.65 7.04
N TRP A 61 9.40 0.18 6.55
CA TRP A 61 10.69 0.85 6.57
C TRP A 61 11.41 0.55 5.26
N ARG A 62 12.54 1.24 5.06
CA ARG A 62 13.41 1.09 3.90
C ARG A 62 14.75 0.51 4.31
#